data_AF-A0A3C0IPS0-F1
#
_entry.id   AF-A0A3C0IPS0-F1
#
_cell.length_a   1.000
_cell.length_b   1.000
_cell.length_c   1.000
_cell.angle_alpha   90.00
_cell.angle_beta   90.00
_cell.angle_gamma   90.00
#
_symmetry.space_group_name_H-M   'P 1'
#
loop_
_entity.id
_entity.type
_entity.pdbx_description
1 polymer ?
#
loop_
_entity_poly.entity_id
_entity_poly.type
_entity_poly.pdbx_seq_one_letter_code
_entity_poly.pdbx_strand_id
1 'polypeptide(L)'
;REDHIENLKLCDAAIIFMGNANEIWLRSKMRDFLKINGYGRTKPLHAKAVFLAPPLNPSKQRFRSVEAEVFNGTETMPEDALKAFLNKM
;
A
#
# COMPACT_ATOMS: atom_id res chain seq x y z
N ARG A 1 6.41 14.18 -8.79
CA ARG A 1 6.88 12.79 -9.04
C ARG A 1 8.15 12.52 -8.24
N GLU A 2 9.11 13.44 -8.26
CA GLU A 2 10.35 13.36 -7.48
C GLU A 2 10.07 13.23 -5.98
N ASP A 3 9.21 14.07 -5.39
CA ASP A 3 8.87 13.98 -3.96
C ASP A 3 8.29 12.62 -3.54
N HIS A 4 7.46 12.00 -4.40
CA HIS A 4 6.93 10.66 -4.15
C HIS A 4 8.04 9.62 -4.07
N ILE A 5 9.03 9.72 -4.96
CA ILE A 5 10.18 8.80 -4.98
C ILE A 5 11.09 9.08 -3.78
N GLU A 6 11.39 10.34 -3.47
CA GLU A 6 12.23 10.67 -2.31
C GLU A 6 11.57 10.24 -1.00
N ASN A 7 10.27 10.51 -0.82
CA ASN A 7 9.53 10.02 0.35
C ASN A 7 9.55 8.50 0.43
N LEU A 8 9.31 7.82 -0.69
CA LEU A 8 9.41 6.37 -0.75
C LEU A 8 10.84 5.84 -0.59
N LYS A 9 11.89 6.64 -0.73
CA LYS A 9 13.27 6.23 -0.42
C LYS A 9 13.59 6.35 1.07
N LEU A 10 12.98 7.32 1.74
CA LEU A 10 13.30 7.68 3.11
C LEU A 10 12.39 7.00 4.15
N CYS A 11 11.14 6.67 3.81
CA CYS A 11 10.21 6.11 4.77
C CYS A 11 10.55 4.65 5.15
N ASP A 12 10.20 4.23 6.36
CA ASP A 12 10.33 2.83 6.79
C ASP A 12 9.18 1.97 6.25
N ALA A 13 8.00 2.58 6.08
CA ALA A 13 6.80 1.90 5.63
C ALA A 13 5.93 2.77 4.72
N ALA A 14 5.05 2.13 3.96
CA ALA A 14 4.13 2.81 3.06
C ALA A 14 2.77 2.09 2.94
N ILE A 15 1.69 2.87 2.87
CA ILE A 15 0.33 2.38 2.65
C ILE A 15 -0.24 3.03 1.40
N ILE A 16 -0.74 2.23 0.46
CA ILE A 16 -1.52 2.72 -0.67
C ILE A 16 -2.99 2.75 -0.28
N PHE A 17 -3.59 3.93 -0.25
CA PHE A 17 -5.02 4.11 0.01
C PHE A 17 -5.81 4.12 -1.31
N MET A 18 -6.63 3.09 -1.54
CA MET A 18 -7.43 2.93 -2.76
C MET A 18 -8.91 3.27 -2.51
N GLY A 19 -9.30 4.50 -2.85
CA GLY A 19 -10.69 4.95 -2.94
C GLY A 19 -11.33 4.56 -4.26
N ASN A 20 -11.62 5.52 -5.14
CA ASN A 20 -12.31 5.26 -6.42
C ASN A 20 -11.40 4.87 -7.60
N ALA A 21 -10.11 4.60 -7.34
CA ALA A 21 -9.20 4.18 -8.40
C ALA A 21 -9.52 2.78 -8.92
N ASN A 22 -8.99 2.42 -10.10
CA ASN A 22 -9.10 1.09 -10.67
C ASN A 22 -7.91 0.20 -10.28
N GLU A 23 -8.03 -1.10 -10.55
CA GLU A 23 -7.00 -2.09 -10.23
C GLU A 23 -5.69 -1.86 -11.01
N ILE A 24 -5.76 -1.34 -12.24
CA ILE A 24 -4.60 -1.02 -13.06
C ILE A 24 -3.74 0.06 -12.38
N TRP A 25 -4.40 1.11 -11.87
CA TRP A 25 -3.75 2.17 -11.11
C TRP A 25 -3.12 1.62 -9.83
N LEU A 26 -3.85 0.80 -9.08
CA LEU A 26 -3.33 0.19 -7.84
C LEU A 26 -2.08 -0.66 -8.12
N ARG A 27 -2.14 -1.53 -9.14
CA ARG A 27 -0.98 -2.33 -9.57
C ARG A 27 0.19 -1.45 -10.02
N SER A 28 -0.09 -0.29 -10.64
CA SER A 28 0.94 0.68 -10.98
C SER A 28 1.64 1.26 -9.75
N LYS A 29 0.88 1.60 -8.71
CA LYS A 29 1.44 2.09 -7.44
C LYS A 29 2.18 1.02 -6.67
N MET A 30 1.72 -0.22 -6.67
CA MET A 30 2.45 -1.33 -6.07
C MET A 30 3.81 -1.57 -6.73
N ARG A 31 3.91 -1.39 -8.06
CA ARG A 31 5.21 -1.49 -8.75
C ARG A 31 6.24 -0.46 -8.26
N ASP A 32 5.80 0.66 -7.69
CA ASP A 32 6.75 1.63 -7.11
C ASP A 32 7.49 1.01 -5.91
N PHE A 33 6.85 0.14 -5.12
CA PHE A 33 7.50 -0.60 -4.03
C PHE A 33 8.61 -1.54 -4.50
N LEU A 34 8.51 -2.06 -5.73
CA LEU A 34 9.56 -2.90 -6.31
C LEU A 34 10.70 -2.06 -6.86
N LYS A 35 10.37 -0.98 -7.58
CA LYS A 35 11.33 -0.11 -8.24
C LYS A 35 12.19 0.69 -7.28
N ILE A 36 11.64 1.04 -6.12
CA ILE A 36 12.30 1.96 -5.20
C ILE A 36 13.63 1.41 -4.65
N ASN A 37 13.78 0.09 -4.58
CA ASN A 37 15.06 -0.55 -4.24
C ASN A 37 16.16 -0.19 -5.25
N GLY A 38 15.82 -0.12 -6.54
CA GLY A 38 16.73 0.29 -7.61
C GLY A 38 16.97 1.80 -7.70
N TYR A 39 16.21 2.61 -6.95
CA TYR A 39 16.33 4.08 -6.92
C TYR A 39 17.14 4.59 -5.73
N GLY A 40 17.93 3.73 -5.09
CA GLY A 40 18.88 4.14 -4.06
C GLY A 40 18.35 4.04 -2.63
N ARG A 41 17.35 3.18 -2.37
CA ARG A 41 17.08 2.76 -0.99
C ARG A 41 18.21 1.91 -0.47
N THR A 42 18.66 2.23 0.74
CA THR A 42 19.70 1.46 1.46
C THR A 42 19.12 0.27 2.22
N LYS A 43 17.82 0.31 2.54
CA LYS A 43 17.08 -0.76 3.22
C LYS A 43 15.74 -1.03 2.54
N PRO A 44 15.27 -2.28 2.46
CA PRO A 44 13.91 -2.58 2.01
C PRO A 44 12.86 -1.84 2.86
N LEU A 45 11.66 -1.62 2.32
CA LEU A 45 10.52 -1.15 3.13
C LEU A 45 10.19 -2.23 4.18
N HIS A 46 10.19 -1.85 5.46
CA HIS A 46 9.86 -2.74 6.59
C HIS A 46 8.40 -3.19 6.53
N ALA A 47 7.49 -2.27 6.21
CA ALA A 47 6.07 -2.59 6.12
C ALA A 47 5.44 -1.95 4.88
N LYS A 48 4.63 -2.73 4.16
CA LYS A 48 3.93 -2.30 2.95
C LYS A 48 2.49 -2.75 3.04
N ALA A 49 1.55 -1.86 2.77
CA ALA A 49 0.15 -2.22 2.76
C ALA A 49 -0.67 -1.55 1.66
N VAL A 50 -1.85 -2.13 1.41
CA VAL A 50 -2.91 -1.57 0.58
C VAL A 50 -4.17 -1.48 1.45
N PHE A 51 -4.74 -0.29 1.55
CA PHE A 51 -6.02 -0.07 2.20
C PHE A 51 -7.11 0.09 1.14
N LEU A 52 -8.06 -0.84 1.12
CA LEU A 52 -9.22 -0.80 0.22
C LEU A 52 -10.32 0.01 0.88
N ALA A 53 -10.41 1.30 0.56
CA ALA A 53 -11.40 2.19 1.11
C ALA A 53 -12.77 2.02 0.41
N PRO A 54 -13.88 2.53 0.97
CA PRO A 54 -15.17 2.55 0.28
C PRO A 54 -15.12 3.34 -1.04
N PRO A 55 -16.04 3.10 -1.98
CA PRO A 55 -17.08 2.07 -1.98
C PRO A 55 -16.53 0.69 -2.39
N LEU A 56 -17.22 -0.38 -1.99
CA LEU A 56 -16.94 -1.74 -2.48
C LEU A 56 -17.15 -1.81 -4.00
N ASN A 57 -16.26 -2.50 -4.70
CA ASN A 57 -16.43 -2.84 -6.11
C ASN A 57 -15.84 -4.24 -6.39
N PRO A 58 -16.17 -4.85 -7.55
CA PRO A 58 -15.72 -6.21 -7.85
C PRO A 58 -14.19 -6.39 -7.85
N SER A 59 -13.43 -5.37 -8.24
CA SER A 59 -11.96 -5.41 -8.19
C SER A 59 -11.45 -5.44 -6.75
N LYS A 60 -11.97 -4.60 -5.85
CA LYS A 60 -11.59 -4.59 -4.42
C LYS A 60 -11.93 -5.91 -3.73
N GLN A 61 -13.09 -6.50 -4.04
CA GLN A 61 -13.53 -7.76 -3.43
C GLN A 61 -12.55 -8.92 -3.73
N ARG A 62 -12.04 -8.98 -4.96
CA ARG A 62 -11.11 -10.02 -5.42
C ARG A 62 -9.64 -9.68 -5.22
N PHE A 63 -9.32 -8.43 -4.88
CA PHE A 63 -7.94 -7.99 -4.77
C PHE A 63 -7.22 -8.74 -3.65
N ARG A 64 -6.08 -9.35 -3.99
CA ARG A 64 -5.17 -10.04 -3.07
C ARG A 64 -3.75 -9.68 -3.47
N SER A 65 -2.86 -9.65 -2.48
CA SER A 65 -1.46 -9.30 -2.65
C SER A 65 -0.59 -10.18 -1.76
N VAL A 66 0.54 -10.64 -2.29
CA VAL A 66 1.61 -11.30 -1.53
C VAL A 66 2.69 -10.27 -1.14
N GLU A 67 2.81 -9.18 -1.89
CA GLU A 67 3.89 -8.18 -1.74
C GLU A 67 3.63 -7.13 -0.65
N ALA A 68 2.36 -6.99 -0.25
CA ALA A 68 1.86 -5.98 0.67
C ALA A 68 0.62 -6.51 1.40
N GLU A 69 0.50 -6.19 2.69
CA GLU A 69 -0.64 -6.56 3.53
C GLU A 69 -1.90 -5.81 3.05
N VAL A 70 -3.06 -6.47 3.03
CA VAL A 70 -4.29 -5.88 2.48
C VAL A 70 -5.30 -5.65 3.61
N PHE A 71 -5.65 -4.39 3.83
CA PHE A 71 -6.70 -3.98 4.76
C PHE A 71 -7.98 -3.72 3.99
N ASN A 72 -9.01 -4.53 4.25
CA ASN A 72 -10.32 -4.31 3.69
C ASN A 72 -11.11 -3.34 4.57
N GLY A 73 -11.24 -2.09 4.11
CA GLY A 73 -12.00 -1.03 4.76
C GLY A 73 -13.25 -0.63 3.99
N THR A 74 -13.75 -1.45 3.06
CA THR A 74 -14.88 -1.06 2.18
C THR A 74 -16.22 -1.00 2.91
N GLU A 75 -16.35 -1.73 4.01
CA GLU A 75 -17.55 -1.78 4.85
C GLU A 75 -17.28 -1.17 6.24
N THR A 76 -16.23 -1.65 6.92
CA THR A 76 -15.84 -1.20 8.26
C THR A 76 -14.34 -0.97 8.34
N MET A 77 -13.90 0.02 9.11
CA MET A 77 -12.48 0.30 9.35
C MET A 77 -11.83 -0.85 10.15
N PRO A 78 -10.80 -1.54 9.61
CA PRO A 78 -10.11 -2.61 10.32
C PRO A 78 -9.05 -2.04 11.28
N GLU A 79 -9.51 -1.35 12.33
CA GLU A 79 -8.65 -0.61 13.25
C GLU A 79 -7.55 -1.45 13.89
N ASP A 80 -7.89 -2.63 14.41
CA ASP A 80 -6.93 -3.46 15.16
C ASP A 80 -5.83 -3.99 14.25
N ALA A 81 -6.18 -4.39 13.02
CA ALA A 81 -5.22 -4.83 12.02
C ALA A 81 -4.30 -3.67 11.59
N LEU A 82 -4.85 -2.46 11.47
CA LEU A 82 -4.05 -1.27 11.16
C LEU A 82 -3.12 -0.89 12.31
N LYS A 83 -3.60 -0.90 13.56
CA LYS A 83 -2.77 -0.67 14.76
C LYS A 83 -1.63 -1.68 14.83
N ALA A 84 -1.91 -2.97 14.57
CA ALA A 84 -0.90 -4.01 14.52
C ALA A 84 0.15 -3.77 13.42
N PHE A 85 -0.25 -3.27 12.24
CA PHE A 85 0.68 -2.88 11.18
C PHE A 85 1.56 -1.71 11.57
N LEU A 86 0.99 -0.68 12.20
CA LEU A 86 1.75 0.50 12.60
C LEU A 86 2.84 0.16 13.63
N ASN A 87 2.61 -0.84 14.49
CA ASN A 87 3.60 -1.34 15.44
C ASN A 87 4.76 -2.14 14.79
N LYS A 88 4.67 -2.47 13.49
CA LYS A 88 5.76 -3.12 12.73
C LYS A 88 6.75 -2.10 12.15
N MET A 89 6.40 -0.81 12.15
CA MET A 89 7.24 0.29 11.64
C MET A 89 8.29 0.67 12.68
#